data_AF-A0A1B8B5S4-F1
#
_entry.id   AF-A0A1B8B5S4-F1
#
_cell.length_a   1.000
_cell.length_b   1.000
_cell.length_c   1.000
_cell.angle_alpha   90.00
_cell.angle_beta   90.00
_cell.angle_gamma   90.00
#
_symmetry.space_group_name_H-M   'P 1'
#
loop_
_entity.id
_entity.type
_entity.pdbx_description
1 polymer ?
#
loop_
_entity_poly.entity_id
_entity_poly.type
_entity_poly.pdbx_seq_one_letter_code
_entity_poly.pdbx_strand_id
1 'polypeptide(L)'
;MSNAETIKAIGAAVGKALKESGLSGSGSGAASGSGGRRGGRGGRGGRGGHGGDGGVRKKPARCFRCGSTEHFYKDCPHKNKSRSKSKQAQLEAAAKRPTFPPAAPPAIPGWESIWDPTFGAYLLRPVVVPTQGAPTSAAPAPAPAPAPAPAPAPAPSYSPAPAIGLCHSPLSANSDALVSDAEYRLRLAEADIQAMKERFSGPQPQPQPQQQQQHQQFGPVPATVPPQPTVSALGPEQQQAPTLRSSGPISLDDFLGPAGNLPLSQSQSFEPRSRRRLIISLVRATNVSPGIAAQLLWRFDWNLRFCEDLVWNQGSTWPSSVFKDGGLRRV
;
A
#
# COMPACT_ATOMS: atom_id res chain seq x y z
N MET A 1 39.40 -32.64 -3.20
CA MET A 1 38.19 -32.39 -4.02
C MET A 1 38.28 -30.97 -4.53
N SER A 2 38.23 -30.79 -5.85
CA SER A 2 38.40 -29.46 -6.44
C SER A 2 37.14 -28.61 -6.27
N ASN A 3 37.27 -27.28 -6.28
CA ASN A 3 36.11 -26.37 -6.22
C ASN A 3 35.07 -26.66 -7.33
N ALA A 4 35.50 -27.22 -8.47
CA ALA A 4 34.62 -27.63 -9.56
C ALA A 4 33.72 -28.82 -9.20
N GLU A 5 34.19 -29.76 -8.39
CA GLU A 5 33.39 -30.92 -7.93
C GLU A 5 32.32 -30.49 -6.92
N THR A 6 32.64 -29.52 -6.06
CA THR A 6 31.70 -28.99 -5.06
C THR A 6 30.54 -28.23 -5.70
N ILE A 7 30.81 -27.43 -6.75
CA ILE A 7 29.76 -26.70 -7.48
C ILE A 7 28.83 -27.67 -8.23
N LYS A 8 29.37 -28.75 -8.81
CA LYS A 8 28.55 -29.81 -9.44
C LYS A 8 27.66 -30.53 -8.43
N ALA A 9 28.16 -30.84 -7.24
CA ALA A 9 27.39 -31.50 -6.19
C ALA A 9 26.23 -30.62 -5.68
N ILE A 10 26.46 -29.32 -5.48
CA ILE A 10 25.43 -28.38 -5.05
C ILE A 10 24.34 -28.22 -6.12
N GLY A 11 24.73 -28.10 -7.41
CA GLY A 11 23.77 -28.01 -8.51
C GLY A 11 22.85 -29.23 -8.61
N ALA A 12 23.38 -30.44 -8.40
CA ALA A 12 22.60 -31.68 -8.42
C ALA A 12 21.62 -31.78 -7.23
N ALA A 13 21.99 -31.28 -6.05
CA ALA A 13 21.12 -31.27 -4.87
C ALA A 13 19.94 -30.29 -5.02
N VAL A 14 20.20 -29.08 -5.54
CA VAL A 14 19.15 -28.07 -5.75
C VAL A 14 18.16 -28.48 -6.85
N GLY A 15 18.64 -29.11 -7.92
CA GLY A 15 17.78 -29.64 -8.99
C GLY A 15 16.81 -30.73 -8.53
N LYS A 16 17.20 -31.57 -7.57
CA LYS A 16 16.31 -32.56 -6.96
C LYS A 16 15.24 -31.93 -6.07
N ALA A 17 15.62 -30.97 -5.23
CA ALA A 17 14.69 -30.30 -4.32
C ALA A 17 13.57 -29.53 -5.06
N LEU A 18 13.90 -28.87 -6.18
CA LEU A 18 12.89 -28.14 -6.95
C LEU A 18 11.86 -29.07 -7.62
N LYS A 19 12.30 -30.26 -8.09
CA LYS A 19 11.42 -31.24 -8.75
C LYS A 19 10.43 -31.90 -7.77
N GLU A 20 10.81 -32.03 -6.49
CA GLU A 20 9.94 -32.56 -5.44
C GLU A 20 8.94 -31.52 -4.90
N SER A 21 9.30 -30.23 -4.90
CA SER A 21 8.40 -29.16 -4.43
C SER A 21 7.23 -28.84 -5.39
N GLY A 22 7.36 -29.16 -6.68
CA GLY A 22 6.34 -28.86 -7.72
C GLY A 22 5.12 -29.79 -7.75
N LEU A 23 5.08 -30.87 -6.95
CA LEU A 23 4.00 -31.86 -6.96
C LEU A 23 3.00 -31.72 -5.80
N SER A 24 3.19 -30.73 -4.91
CA SER A 24 2.18 -30.40 -3.88
C SER A 24 1.09 -29.48 -4.46
N GLY A 25 0.34 -30.05 -5.40
CA GLY A 25 -0.80 -29.44 -6.05
C GLY A 25 -1.89 -29.05 -5.04
N SER A 26 -2.43 -27.85 -5.22
CA SER A 26 -3.71 -27.41 -4.66
C SER A 26 -4.83 -28.32 -5.18
N GLY A 27 -5.08 -29.41 -4.46
CA GLY A 27 -6.24 -30.27 -4.68
C GLY A 27 -7.51 -29.54 -4.30
N SER A 28 -8.18 -28.96 -5.28
CA SER A 28 -9.60 -28.63 -5.22
C SER A 28 -10.38 -29.91 -4.92
N GLY A 29 -10.80 -30.08 -3.66
CA GLY A 29 -11.64 -31.16 -3.19
C GLY A 29 -12.96 -31.19 -3.95
N ALA A 30 -13.05 -32.11 -4.90
CA ALA A 30 -14.28 -32.50 -5.55
C ALA A 30 -15.15 -33.23 -4.53
N ALA A 31 -16.36 -32.71 -4.35
CA ALA A 31 -17.44 -33.31 -3.60
C ALA A 31 -17.88 -34.63 -4.26
N SER A 32 -17.94 -35.70 -3.48
CA SER A 32 -18.63 -36.95 -3.85
C SER A 32 -19.18 -37.62 -2.60
N GLY A 33 -20.50 -37.48 -2.40
CA GLY A 33 -21.36 -38.40 -1.64
C GLY A 33 -21.06 -38.58 -0.16
N SER A 34 -21.92 -39.14 0.67
CA SER A 34 -23.28 -39.64 0.54
C SER A 34 -23.68 -40.04 1.97
N GLY A 35 -24.94 -39.82 2.34
CA GLY A 35 -25.49 -40.27 3.61
C GLY A 35 -25.38 -39.21 4.71
N GLY A 36 -26.44 -38.81 5.38
CA GLY A 36 -27.75 -39.41 5.49
C GLY A 36 -28.22 -39.24 6.92
N ARG A 37 -29.52 -38.98 7.04
CA ARG A 37 -30.37 -39.35 8.17
C ARG A 37 -30.35 -38.44 9.41
N ARG A 38 -31.52 -37.79 9.54
CA ARG A 38 -32.49 -37.91 10.64
C ARG A 38 -32.37 -36.96 11.85
N GLY A 39 -33.51 -36.30 12.09
CA GLY A 39 -33.97 -35.81 13.39
C GLY A 39 -33.60 -34.35 13.64
N GLY A 40 -34.46 -33.45 14.09
CA GLY A 40 -35.88 -33.46 14.42
C GLY A 40 -36.40 -32.04 14.15
N ARG A 41 -37.63 -31.84 13.67
CA ARG A 41 -38.88 -31.89 14.44
C ARG A 41 -38.81 -30.97 15.68
N GLY A 42 -39.51 -29.85 15.60
CA GLY A 42 -40.06 -29.14 16.76
C GLY A 42 -39.41 -27.79 17.05
N GLY A 43 -40.07 -26.71 16.64
CA GLY A 43 -39.68 -25.36 17.00
C GLY A 43 -40.65 -24.31 16.48
N ARG A 44 -41.95 -24.50 16.78
CA ARG A 44 -42.96 -23.43 16.67
C ARG A 44 -42.66 -22.35 17.69
N GLY A 45 -42.87 -21.10 17.27
CA GLY A 45 -42.90 -19.91 18.13
C GLY A 45 -41.71 -19.01 17.83
N GLY A 46 -41.84 -17.83 17.25
CA GLY A 46 -42.99 -16.95 17.18
C GLY A 46 -42.52 -15.57 17.60
N ARG A 47 -43.19 -14.53 17.06
CA ARG A 47 -43.14 -13.12 17.51
C ARG A 47 -41.78 -12.47 17.21
N GLY A 48 -41.66 -11.40 16.45
CA GLY A 48 -42.53 -10.26 16.17
C GLY A 48 -41.56 -9.21 15.64
N GLY A 49 -41.91 -8.50 14.57
CA GLY A 49 -42.19 -7.09 14.78
C GLY A 49 -40.95 -6.26 15.10
N HIS A 50 -40.00 -6.17 14.18
CA HIS A 50 -39.10 -5.02 14.13
C HIS A 50 -39.32 -4.28 12.81
N GLY A 51 -40.49 -3.64 12.73
CA GLY A 51 -40.67 -2.42 11.98
C GLY A 51 -39.73 -1.38 12.58
N GLY A 52 -38.53 -1.31 12.03
CA GLY A 52 -37.51 -0.33 12.35
C GLY A 52 -37.13 0.36 11.05
N ASP A 53 -38.05 1.14 10.50
CA ASP A 53 -37.85 2.12 9.43
C ASP A 53 -36.96 3.29 9.91
N GLY A 54 -35.85 2.96 10.57
CA GLY A 54 -34.81 3.87 11.02
C GLY A 54 -33.78 4.11 9.94
N GLY A 55 -34.19 4.76 8.85
CA GLY A 55 -33.48 5.88 8.23
C GLY A 55 -32.05 5.73 7.70
N VAL A 56 -31.37 4.60 7.79
CA VAL A 56 -30.13 4.40 7.02
C VAL A 56 -30.56 3.99 5.63
N ARG A 57 -30.56 4.95 4.69
CA ARG A 57 -30.77 4.72 3.26
C ARG A 57 -29.78 3.63 2.80
N LYS A 58 -30.20 2.36 2.88
CA LYS A 58 -29.39 1.22 2.41
C LYS A 58 -29.15 1.52 0.94
N LYS A 59 -27.88 1.66 0.57
CA LYS A 59 -27.46 1.92 -0.82
C LYS A 59 -28.25 0.96 -1.72
N PRO A 60 -28.76 1.41 -2.88
CA PRO A 60 -29.57 0.58 -3.75
C PRO A 60 -28.85 -0.75 -3.96
N ALA A 61 -29.55 -1.83 -3.63
CA ALA A 61 -28.97 -3.16 -3.62
C ALA A 61 -28.46 -3.47 -5.03
N ARG A 62 -27.15 -3.64 -5.15
CA ARG A 62 -26.52 -4.01 -6.42
C ARG A 62 -26.63 -5.52 -6.59
N CYS A 63 -26.76 -5.99 -7.83
CA CYS A 63 -26.70 -7.42 -8.13
C CYS A 63 -25.41 -8.03 -7.57
N PHE A 64 -25.51 -9.01 -6.66
CA PHE A 64 -24.33 -9.64 -6.03
C PHE A 64 -23.41 -10.39 -7.01
N ARG A 65 -23.85 -10.62 -8.25
CA ARG A 65 -23.10 -11.37 -9.27
C ARG A 65 -22.32 -10.46 -10.21
N CYS A 66 -22.97 -9.43 -10.77
CA CYS A 66 -22.38 -8.51 -11.74
C CYS A 66 -22.23 -7.06 -11.23
N GLY A 67 -22.73 -6.73 -10.04
CA GLY A 67 -22.61 -5.39 -9.46
C GLY A 67 -23.49 -4.30 -10.11
N SER A 68 -24.33 -4.64 -11.08
CA SER A 68 -25.27 -3.69 -11.70
C SER A 68 -26.33 -3.23 -10.70
N THR A 69 -26.80 -1.99 -10.84
CA THR A 69 -27.94 -1.41 -10.10
C THR A 69 -29.29 -1.64 -10.80
N GLU A 70 -29.29 -2.14 -12.03
CA GLU A 70 -30.50 -2.30 -12.86
C GLU A 70 -31.35 -3.52 -12.48
N HIS A 71 -30.77 -4.51 -11.80
CA HIS A 71 -31.47 -5.77 -11.49
C HIS A 71 -30.97 -6.42 -10.20
N PHE A 72 -31.78 -7.33 -9.66
CA PHE A 72 -31.40 -8.16 -8.52
C PHE A 72 -30.74 -9.47 -8.93
N TYR A 73 -30.12 -10.18 -7.98
CA TYR A 73 -29.41 -11.44 -8.23
C TYR A 73 -30.25 -12.48 -9.00
N LYS A 74 -31.57 -12.54 -8.75
CA LYS A 74 -32.49 -13.48 -9.40
C LYS A 74 -32.70 -13.18 -10.89
N ASP A 75 -32.65 -11.91 -11.26
CA ASP A 75 -32.93 -11.41 -12.61
C ASP A 75 -31.64 -11.10 -13.38
N CYS A 76 -30.50 -11.59 -12.89
CA CYS A 76 -29.21 -11.33 -13.52
C CYS A 76 -29.14 -12.03 -14.89
N PRO A 77 -28.97 -11.30 -16.01
CA PRO A 77 -28.80 -11.90 -17.34
C PRO A 77 -27.50 -12.71 -17.46
N HIS A 78 -26.63 -12.63 -16.45
CA HIS A 78 -25.39 -13.40 -16.34
C HIS A 78 -25.45 -14.50 -15.28
N LYS A 79 -26.65 -14.97 -14.89
CA LYS A 79 -26.80 -16.06 -13.90
C LYS A 79 -26.11 -17.37 -14.30
N ASN A 80 -26.00 -17.64 -15.60
CA ASN A 80 -25.34 -18.85 -16.14
C ASN A 80 -23.86 -18.65 -16.48
N LYS A 81 -23.34 -17.41 -16.53
CA LYS A 81 -21.92 -17.16 -16.83
C LYS A 81 -21.09 -17.38 -15.57
N SER A 82 -19.87 -17.94 -15.68
CA SER A 82 -19.02 -18.06 -14.49
C SER A 82 -18.67 -16.67 -13.93
N ARG A 83 -18.57 -16.56 -12.60
CA ARG A 83 -18.19 -15.31 -11.92
C ARG A 83 -16.82 -14.80 -12.41
N SER A 84 -15.91 -15.73 -12.73
CA SER A 84 -14.58 -15.41 -13.27
C SER A 84 -14.66 -14.68 -14.61
N LYS A 85 -15.42 -15.22 -15.58
CA LYS A 85 -15.61 -14.57 -16.89
C LYS A 85 -16.25 -13.19 -16.77
N SER A 86 -17.22 -13.04 -15.87
CA SER A 86 -17.89 -11.75 -15.64
C SER A 86 -16.94 -10.72 -15.03
N LYS A 87 -16.07 -11.14 -14.09
CA LYS A 87 -15.05 -10.27 -13.48
C LYS A 87 -13.97 -9.89 -14.50
N GLN A 88 -13.53 -10.82 -15.33
CA GLN A 88 -12.56 -10.54 -16.39
C GLN A 88 -13.11 -9.55 -17.41
N ALA A 89 -14.34 -9.73 -17.88
CA ALA A 89 -15.00 -8.79 -18.78
C ALA A 89 -15.15 -7.39 -18.15
N GLN A 90 -15.42 -7.30 -16.84
CA GLN A 90 -15.45 -6.02 -16.13
C GLN A 90 -14.08 -5.36 -16.04
N LEU A 91 -13.03 -6.13 -15.79
CA LEU A 91 -11.67 -5.59 -15.76
C LEU A 91 -11.22 -5.12 -17.15
N GLU A 92 -11.56 -5.86 -18.18
CA GLU A 92 -11.28 -5.48 -19.57
C GLU A 92 -12.08 -4.24 -19.99
N ALA A 93 -13.37 -4.18 -19.64
CA ALA A 93 -14.20 -2.99 -19.89
C ALA A 93 -13.74 -1.77 -19.08
N ALA A 94 -13.25 -1.98 -17.85
CA ALA A 94 -12.66 -0.92 -17.04
C ALA A 94 -11.33 -0.43 -17.64
N ALA A 95 -10.52 -1.32 -18.20
CA ALA A 95 -9.28 -0.95 -18.90
C ALA A 95 -9.53 -0.21 -20.22
N LYS A 96 -10.62 -0.53 -20.92
CA LYS A 96 -11.04 0.14 -22.16
C LYS A 96 -11.80 1.45 -21.93
N ARG A 97 -12.22 1.74 -20.69
CA ARG A 97 -12.94 2.97 -20.39
C ARG A 97 -11.96 4.13 -20.49
N PRO A 98 -12.16 5.11 -21.41
CA PRO A 98 -11.33 6.29 -21.43
C PRO A 98 -11.40 6.93 -20.05
N THR A 99 -10.24 7.09 -19.42
CA THR A 99 -10.11 7.73 -18.12
C THR A 99 -10.47 9.19 -18.31
N PHE A 100 -11.76 9.51 -18.18
CA PHE A 100 -12.18 10.90 -18.13
C PHE A 100 -11.44 11.54 -16.94
N PRO A 101 -10.81 12.71 -17.15
CA PRO A 101 -10.18 13.41 -16.05
C PRO A 101 -11.24 13.62 -14.95
N PRO A 102 -10.90 13.38 -13.68
CA PRO A 102 -11.77 13.76 -12.57
C PRO A 102 -12.04 15.27 -12.68
N ALA A 103 -13.15 15.78 -12.11
CA ALA A 103 -13.47 17.20 -12.19
C ALA A 103 -12.26 18.07 -11.80
N ALA A 104 -11.95 19.09 -12.63
CA ALA A 104 -10.79 19.93 -12.41
C ALA A 104 -10.85 20.61 -11.03
N PRO A 105 -9.72 20.70 -10.30
CA PRO A 105 -9.68 21.46 -9.06
C PRO A 105 -10.04 22.93 -9.31
N PRO A 106 -10.53 23.65 -8.28
CA PRO A 106 -10.85 25.07 -8.42
C PRO A 106 -9.64 25.86 -8.93
N ALA A 107 -9.86 26.75 -9.90
CA ALA A 107 -8.80 27.53 -10.52
C ALA A 107 -8.11 28.44 -9.50
N ILE A 108 -6.78 28.41 -9.47
CA ILE A 108 -5.96 29.30 -8.66
C ILE A 108 -5.48 30.44 -9.58
N PRO A 109 -5.72 31.72 -9.24
CA PRO A 109 -5.25 32.84 -10.05
C PRO A 109 -3.74 32.75 -10.34
N GLY A 110 -3.35 32.89 -11.62
CA GLY A 110 -1.95 32.80 -12.06
C GLY A 110 -1.45 31.37 -12.35
N TRP A 111 -2.26 30.34 -12.15
CA TRP A 111 -1.90 28.94 -12.43
C TRP A 111 -2.95 28.26 -13.30
N GLU A 112 -2.52 27.58 -14.36
CA GLU A 112 -3.39 26.71 -15.15
C GLU A 112 -3.27 25.27 -14.67
N SER A 113 -4.41 24.58 -14.58
CA SER A 113 -4.48 23.15 -14.22
C SER A 113 -4.54 22.32 -15.50
N ILE A 114 -3.47 21.60 -15.81
CA ILE A 114 -3.39 20.72 -16.97
C ILE A 114 -3.50 19.28 -16.49
N TRP A 115 -4.47 18.52 -17.01
CA TRP A 115 -4.56 17.09 -16.73
C TRP A 115 -3.48 16.33 -17.49
N ASP A 116 -2.62 15.62 -16.77
CA ASP A 116 -1.65 14.70 -17.36
C ASP A 116 -2.17 13.25 -17.26
N PRO A 117 -2.56 12.61 -18.38
CA PRO A 117 -3.06 11.24 -18.37
C PRO A 117 -2.00 10.22 -17.95
N THR A 118 -0.70 10.54 -18.07
CA THR A 118 0.42 9.66 -17.71
C THR A 118 0.50 9.47 -16.19
N PHE A 119 0.30 10.56 -15.44
CA PHE A 119 0.35 10.54 -13.99
C PHE A 119 -1.03 10.38 -13.34
N GLY A 120 -2.11 10.54 -14.11
CA GLY A 120 -3.47 10.55 -13.59
C GLY A 120 -3.66 11.67 -12.56
N ALA A 121 -3.06 12.83 -12.82
CA ALA A 121 -3.06 13.97 -11.90
C ALA A 121 -3.12 15.30 -12.67
N TYR A 122 -3.62 16.33 -12.00
CA TYR A 122 -3.53 17.72 -12.48
C TYR A 122 -2.16 18.29 -12.12
N LEU A 123 -1.44 18.78 -13.13
CA LEU A 123 -0.22 19.56 -12.96
C LEU A 123 -0.58 21.05 -12.98
N LEU A 124 -0.07 21.78 -11.99
CA LEU A 124 -0.18 23.23 -11.94
C LEU A 124 0.98 23.83 -12.72
N ARG A 125 0.68 24.54 -13.80
CA ARG A 125 1.68 25.28 -14.58
C ARG A 125 1.48 26.77 -14.34
N PRO A 126 2.54 27.53 -14.04
CA PRO A 126 2.42 28.97 -13.90
C PRO A 126 2.03 29.54 -15.27
N VAL A 127 1.00 30.39 -15.29
CA VAL A 127 0.62 31.13 -16.49
C VAL A 127 1.72 32.14 -16.73
N VAL A 128 2.62 31.82 -17.66
CA VAL A 128 3.63 32.78 -18.12
C VAL A 128 2.87 33.80 -18.94
N VAL A 129 2.50 34.92 -18.32
CA VAL A 129 2.01 36.07 -19.08
C VAL A 129 3.18 36.50 -19.95
N PRO A 130 3.09 36.38 -21.29
CA PRO A 130 4.15 36.87 -22.14
C PRO A 130 4.28 38.36 -21.84
N THR A 131 5.43 38.76 -21.29
CA THR A 131 5.80 40.16 -21.13
C THR A 131 5.81 40.75 -22.54
N GLN A 132 4.69 41.36 -22.91
CA GLN A 132 4.59 42.16 -24.13
C GLN A 132 5.67 43.23 -24.03
N GLY A 133 6.56 43.23 -25.04
CA GLY A 133 7.64 44.19 -25.16
C GLY A 133 7.14 45.61 -24.96
N ALA A 134 8.00 46.42 -24.34
CA ALA A 134 7.78 47.80 -23.97
C ALA A 134 6.96 48.59 -25.00
N PRO A 135 5.93 49.34 -24.59
CA PRO A 135 5.23 50.22 -25.50
C PRO A 135 6.17 51.37 -25.90
N THR A 136 6.52 51.44 -27.18
CA THR A 136 6.87 52.71 -27.82
C THR A 136 5.64 53.61 -27.72
N SER A 137 5.83 54.78 -27.11
CA SER A 137 4.85 55.84 -26.93
C SER A 137 4.15 56.15 -28.27
N ALA A 138 2.91 55.70 -28.42
CA ALA A 138 2.04 56.05 -29.52
C ALA A 138 0.84 56.83 -28.98
N ALA A 139 0.47 57.87 -29.73
CA ALA A 139 -0.54 58.88 -29.44
C ALA A 139 -1.90 58.31 -28.98
N PRO A 140 -2.66 59.05 -28.17
CA PRO A 140 -3.93 58.59 -27.58
C PRO A 140 -4.96 58.26 -28.67
N ALA A 141 -5.38 57.00 -28.72
CA ALA A 141 -6.46 56.53 -29.57
C ALA A 141 -7.83 56.97 -29.02
N PRO A 142 -8.79 57.35 -29.89
CA PRO A 142 -10.11 57.82 -29.47
C PRO A 142 -10.95 56.73 -28.79
N ALA A 143 -11.80 57.16 -27.86
CA ALA A 143 -12.62 56.31 -27.00
C ALA A 143 -13.52 55.34 -27.80
N PRO A 144 -13.56 54.05 -27.44
CA PRO A 144 -14.39 53.07 -28.12
C PRO A 144 -15.88 53.31 -27.83
N ALA A 145 -16.69 53.23 -28.89
CA ALA A 145 -18.14 53.33 -28.85
C ALA A 145 -18.79 52.18 -28.05
N PRO A 146 -19.93 52.43 -27.36
CA PRO A 146 -20.59 51.44 -26.52
C PRO A 146 -21.08 50.23 -27.33
N ALA A 147 -20.80 49.03 -26.80
CA ALA A 147 -21.16 47.76 -27.41
C ALA A 147 -22.69 47.53 -27.39
N PRO A 148 -23.28 47.00 -28.47
CA PRO A 148 -24.72 46.72 -28.54
C PRO A 148 -25.12 45.56 -27.61
N ALA A 149 -26.32 45.69 -27.04
CA ALA A 149 -26.90 44.74 -26.10
C ALA A 149 -27.09 43.33 -26.73
N PRO A 150 -26.77 42.25 -26.00
CA PRO A 150 -26.89 40.89 -26.51
C PRO A 150 -28.36 40.47 -26.72
N ALA A 151 -28.61 39.83 -27.87
CA ALA A 151 -29.91 39.29 -28.26
C ALA A 151 -30.32 38.07 -27.40
N PRO A 152 -31.63 37.86 -27.18
CA PRO A 152 -32.15 36.78 -26.33
C PRO A 152 -31.86 35.38 -26.90
N ALA A 153 -31.46 34.47 -26.02
CA ALA A 153 -31.10 33.09 -26.35
C ALA A 153 -32.34 32.25 -26.78
N PRO A 154 -32.21 31.39 -27.80
CA PRO A 154 -33.29 30.51 -28.25
C PRO A 154 -33.57 29.37 -27.25
N ALA A 155 -34.86 29.05 -27.10
CA ALA A 155 -35.35 27.98 -26.22
C ALA A 155 -34.92 26.57 -26.70
N PRO A 156 -34.69 25.62 -25.79
CA PRO A 156 -34.24 24.27 -26.13
C PRO A 156 -35.33 23.47 -26.84
N SER A 157 -35.00 22.98 -28.04
CA SER A 157 -35.78 22.01 -28.80
C SER A 157 -35.55 20.60 -28.23
N TYR A 158 -36.62 19.97 -27.75
CA TYR A 158 -36.62 18.55 -27.37
C TYR A 158 -36.57 17.68 -28.63
N SER A 159 -35.56 16.82 -28.75
CA SER A 159 -35.45 15.84 -29.83
C SER A 159 -35.74 14.42 -29.29
N PRO A 160 -36.52 13.58 -29.99
CA PRO A 160 -37.02 12.31 -29.50
C PRO A 160 -36.00 11.15 -29.56
N ALA A 161 -36.27 10.13 -28.73
CA ALA A 161 -35.45 8.96 -28.44
C ALA A 161 -35.09 8.09 -29.67
N PRO A 162 -33.88 7.49 -29.72
CA PRO A 162 -33.54 6.52 -30.76
C PRO A 162 -34.05 5.12 -30.43
N ALA A 163 -34.66 4.50 -31.45
CA ALA A 163 -35.10 3.12 -31.48
C ALA A 163 -33.92 2.12 -31.44
N ILE A 164 -34.16 0.99 -30.78
CA ILE A 164 -33.25 -0.15 -30.62
C ILE A 164 -33.13 -0.88 -31.97
N GLY A 165 -31.97 -0.76 -32.61
CA GLY A 165 -31.60 -1.51 -33.81
C GLY A 165 -30.64 -2.65 -33.48
N LEU A 166 -31.10 -3.88 -33.65
CA LEU A 166 -30.30 -5.11 -33.69
C LEU A 166 -29.37 -5.10 -34.91
N CYS A 167 -28.07 -5.28 -34.71
CA CYS A 167 -27.20 -5.87 -35.73
C CYS A 167 -26.11 -6.74 -35.09
N HIS A 168 -26.15 -8.02 -35.48
CA HIS A 168 -25.08 -8.99 -35.27
C HIS A 168 -23.98 -8.75 -36.30
N SER A 169 -22.72 -8.88 -35.91
CA SER A 169 -21.63 -9.27 -36.81
C SER A 169 -20.49 -9.94 -36.03
N PRO A 170 -19.85 -10.98 -36.60
CA PRO A 170 -18.80 -11.75 -35.96
C PRO A 170 -17.42 -11.18 -36.28
N LEU A 171 -16.56 -11.03 -35.28
CA LEU A 171 -15.14 -10.78 -35.49
C LEU A 171 -14.33 -11.89 -34.82
N SER A 172 -13.93 -12.83 -35.67
CA SER A 172 -12.75 -13.66 -35.50
C SER A 172 -11.53 -12.75 -35.55
N ALA A 173 -10.75 -12.67 -34.46
CA ALA A 173 -9.46 -11.98 -34.47
C ALA A 173 -8.53 -12.50 -33.36
N ASN A 174 -7.50 -13.23 -33.83
CA ASN A 174 -6.12 -13.30 -33.36
C ASN A 174 -5.82 -13.72 -31.91
N SER A 175 -5.59 -15.04 -31.75
CA SER A 175 -4.87 -15.65 -30.63
C SER A 175 -3.36 -15.37 -30.60
N ASP A 176 -2.77 -14.85 -31.68
CA ASP A 176 -1.31 -14.67 -31.78
C ASP A 176 -0.76 -13.47 -30.98
N ALA A 177 -1.59 -12.46 -30.68
CA ALA A 177 -1.16 -11.30 -29.91
C ALA A 177 -0.94 -11.60 -28.41
N LEU A 178 -1.57 -12.65 -27.87
CA LEU A 178 -1.46 -13.00 -26.46
C LEU A 178 -0.20 -13.83 -26.14
N VAL A 179 0.35 -14.54 -27.14
CA VAL A 179 1.61 -15.30 -26.96
C VAL A 179 2.80 -14.33 -26.84
N SER A 180 2.76 -13.19 -27.55
CA SER A 180 3.82 -12.19 -27.53
C SER A 180 3.98 -11.47 -26.17
N ASP A 181 2.88 -11.19 -25.46
CA ASP A 181 2.95 -10.51 -24.15
C ASP A 181 3.54 -11.43 -23.06
N ALA A 182 3.20 -12.72 -23.08
CA ALA A 182 3.74 -13.69 -22.13
C ALA A 182 5.26 -13.89 -22.32
N GLU A 183 5.73 -13.98 -23.57
CA GLU A 183 7.15 -14.08 -23.89
C GLU A 183 7.93 -12.82 -23.49
N TYR A 184 7.33 -11.63 -23.67
CA TYR A 184 7.94 -10.38 -23.25
C TYR A 184 8.14 -10.31 -21.73
N ARG A 185 7.16 -10.76 -20.94
CA ARG A 185 7.27 -10.79 -19.47
C ARG A 185 8.31 -11.80 -18.97
N LEU A 186 8.47 -12.93 -19.66
CA LEU A 186 9.53 -13.90 -19.37
C LEU A 186 10.93 -13.31 -19.61
N ARG A 187 11.14 -12.63 -20.74
CA ARG A 187 12.44 -11.98 -21.04
C ARG A 187 12.79 -10.88 -20.03
N LEU A 188 11.79 -10.13 -19.57
CA LEU A 188 12.01 -9.07 -18.57
C LEU A 188 12.40 -9.66 -17.21
N ALA A 189 11.78 -10.77 -16.81
CA ALA A 189 12.14 -11.47 -15.58
C ALA A 189 13.53 -12.10 -15.65
N GLU A 190 13.93 -12.64 -16.80
CA GLU A 190 15.28 -13.18 -17.01
C GLU A 190 16.36 -12.08 -16.93
N ALA A 191 16.09 -10.89 -17.48
CA ALA A 191 16.99 -9.74 -17.39
C ALA A 191 17.20 -9.28 -15.93
N ASP A 192 16.13 -9.25 -15.11
CA ASP A 192 16.23 -8.92 -13.69
C ASP A 192 17.06 -9.94 -12.91
N ILE A 193 16.94 -11.24 -13.24
CA ILE A 193 17.74 -12.30 -12.63
C ILE A 193 19.22 -12.14 -13.00
N GLN A 194 19.54 -11.80 -14.25
CA GLN A 194 20.91 -11.52 -14.68
C GLN A 194 21.49 -10.30 -13.96
N ALA A 195 20.73 -9.20 -13.85
CA ALA A 195 21.18 -8.00 -13.15
C ALA A 195 21.45 -8.26 -11.65
N MET A 196 20.63 -9.11 -11.00
CA MET A 196 20.89 -9.53 -9.62
C MET A 196 22.15 -10.39 -9.51
N LYS A 197 22.39 -11.28 -10.48
CA LYS A 197 23.59 -12.14 -10.49
C LYS A 197 24.86 -11.32 -10.63
N GLU A 198 24.88 -10.32 -11.51
CA GLU A 198 26.03 -9.43 -11.70
C GLU A 198 26.38 -8.63 -10.43
N ARG A 199 25.37 -8.18 -9.68
CA ARG A 199 25.59 -7.50 -8.39
C ARG A 199 26.26 -8.38 -7.34
N PHE A 200 26.01 -9.69 -7.36
CA PHE A 200 26.59 -10.63 -6.40
C PHE A 200 27.95 -11.19 -6.82
N SER A 201 28.29 -11.13 -8.12
CA SER A 201 29.59 -11.57 -8.64
C SER A 201 30.68 -10.49 -8.63
N GLY A 202 30.41 -9.30 -8.07
CA GLY A 202 31.43 -8.27 -7.88
C GLY A 202 32.58 -8.77 -6.98
N PRO A 203 33.82 -8.28 -7.20
CA PRO A 203 34.99 -8.70 -6.43
C PRO A 203 34.77 -8.41 -4.94
N GLN A 204 34.75 -9.49 -4.15
CA GLN A 204 34.65 -9.40 -2.70
C GLN A 204 35.84 -8.57 -2.18
N PRO A 205 35.62 -7.49 -1.42
CA PRO A 205 36.71 -6.65 -0.93
C PRO A 205 37.64 -7.52 -0.07
N GLN A 206 38.92 -7.55 -0.46
CA GLN A 206 39.94 -8.28 0.30
C GLN A 206 39.98 -7.75 1.74
N PRO A 207 40.03 -8.64 2.74
CA PRO A 207 40.18 -8.24 4.13
C PRO A 207 41.52 -7.51 4.28
N GLN A 208 41.45 -6.22 4.64
CA GLN A 208 42.65 -5.47 4.99
C GLN A 208 43.30 -6.11 6.24
N PRO A 209 44.63 -6.31 6.26
CA PRO A 209 45.32 -6.79 7.44
C PRO A 209 45.26 -5.70 8.52
N GLN A 210 44.41 -5.92 9.53
CA GLN A 210 44.27 -5.04 10.68
C GLN A 210 45.56 -5.09 11.52
N GLN A 211 46.08 -3.90 11.81
CA GLN A 211 47.28 -3.61 12.58
C GLN A 211 47.31 -4.35 13.93
N GLN A 212 48.25 -5.28 14.03
CA GLN A 212 48.66 -5.94 15.27
C GLN A 212 49.70 -5.09 16.01
N GLN A 213 49.35 -3.84 16.41
CA GLN A 213 50.33 -2.91 17.01
C GLN A 213 49.91 -2.19 18.30
N GLN A 214 48.81 -2.59 18.98
CA GLN A 214 48.38 -1.90 20.22
C GLN A 214 48.39 -2.73 21.52
N HIS A 215 48.98 -3.93 21.57
CA HIS A 215 49.04 -4.74 22.81
C HIS A 215 50.44 -4.82 23.47
N GLN A 216 51.19 -3.71 23.58
CA GLN A 216 52.48 -3.72 24.30
C GLN A 216 52.73 -2.60 25.33
N GLN A 217 51.72 -1.89 25.84
CA GLN A 217 51.96 -0.91 26.90
C GLN A 217 50.88 -0.87 27.98
N PHE A 218 50.87 -1.87 28.88
CA PHE A 218 50.38 -1.65 30.25
C PHE A 218 51.23 -2.47 31.22
N GLY A 219 52.16 -1.80 31.88
CA GLY A 219 52.90 -2.33 33.02
C GLY A 219 52.07 -2.31 34.32
N PRO A 220 52.50 -3.03 35.37
CA PRO A 220 51.78 -3.12 36.64
C PRO A 220 51.94 -1.84 37.47
N VAL A 221 50.81 -1.25 37.88
CA VAL A 221 50.76 -0.12 38.83
C VAL A 221 50.46 -0.68 40.22
N PRO A 222 51.18 -0.27 41.29
CA PRO A 222 50.96 -0.78 42.64
C PRO A 222 49.65 -0.25 43.27
N ALA A 223 49.03 -1.13 44.05
CA ALA A 223 47.80 -0.90 44.78
C ALA A 223 47.91 0.27 45.77
N THR A 224 47.16 1.34 45.51
CA THR A 224 46.85 2.37 46.50
C THR A 224 45.39 2.21 46.91
N VAL A 225 45.20 1.81 48.17
CA VAL A 225 43.90 1.65 48.84
C VAL A 225 43.29 3.03 49.10
N PRO A 226 42.10 3.37 48.57
CA PRO A 226 41.39 4.56 48.98
C PRO A 226 40.64 4.33 50.31
N PRO A 227 40.53 5.35 51.18
CA PRO A 227 39.77 5.26 52.41
C PRO A 227 38.27 5.20 52.14
N GLN A 228 37.60 4.31 52.86
CA GLN A 228 36.15 4.11 52.88
C GLN A 228 35.41 5.40 53.26
N PRO A 229 34.41 5.86 52.49
CA PRO A 229 33.50 6.88 52.96
C PRO A 229 32.47 6.27 53.92
N THR A 230 32.42 6.86 55.11
CA THR A 230 31.45 6.63 56.18
C THR A 230 30.02 6.64 55.65
N VAL A 231 29.32 5.53 55.92
CA VAL A 231 27.91 5.31 55.64
C VAL A 231 27.07 6.32 56.43
N SER A 232 26.59 7.37 55.77
CA SER A 232 25.53 8.22 56.33
C SER A 232 24.18 7.65 55.89
N ALA A 233 23.42 7.21 56.88
CA ALA A 233 22.04 6.78 56.76
C ALA A 233 21.15 7.92 56.25
N LEU A 234 20.81 7.88 54.97
CA LEU A 234 19.63 8.52 54.38
C LEU A 234 18.63 7.38 54.21
N GLY A 235 17.58 7.30 55.02
CA GLY A 235 16.31 7.97 54.75
C GLY A 235 15.53 7.16 53.70
N PRO A 236 14.35 6.58 53.99
CA PRO A 236 13.61 5.79 53.01
C PRO A 236 13.22 6.70 51.83
N GLU A 237 13.99 6.61 50.76
CA GLU A 237 13.68 7.23 49.47
C GLU A 237 12.41 6.56 48.95
N GLN A 238 11.30 7.22 49.26
CA GLN A 238 9.97 6.91 48.79
C GLN A 238 10.04 6.93 47.26
N GLN A 239 10.16 5.74 46.65
CA GLN A 239 10.01 5.53 45.21
C GLN A 239 8.73 6.24 44.78
N GLN A 240 8.87 7.43 44.22
CA GLN A 240 7.76 8.16 43.65
C GLN A 240 7.28 7.32 42.47
N ALA A 241 6.19 6.59 42.69
CA ALA A 241 5.44 5.95 41.64
C ALA A 241 5.28 6.99 40.51
N PRO A 242 5.66 6.68 39.27
CA PRO A 242 5.62 7.63 38.18
C PRO A 242 4.21 8.20 38.12
N THR A 243 4.06 9.48 38.47
CA THR A 243 2.80 10.20 38.44
C THR A 243 2.26 10.07 37.03
N LEU A 244 1.18 9.29 36.88
CA LEU A 244 0.43 9.08 35.65
C LEU A 244 0.14 10.45 35.03
N ARG A 245 0.98 10.84 34.06
CA ARG A 245 0.74 12.03 33.25
C ARG A 245 -0.59 11.80 32.55
N SER A 246 -1.46 12.80 32.71
CA SER A 246 -2.75 12.98 32.07
C SER A 246 -2.85 12.31 30.70
N SER A 247 -3.90 11.50 30.55
CA SER A 247 -4.62 10.92 29.39
C SER A 247 -4.26 11.37 27.96
N GLY A 248 -2.99 11.56 27.64
CA GLY A 248 -2.52 11.88 26.31
C GLY A 248 -2.44 10.63 25.43
N PRO A 249 -2.50 10.78 24.10
CA PRO A 249 -2.14 9.69 23.20
C PRO A 249 -0.70 9.26 23.52
N ILE A 250 -0.51 7.95 23.70
CA ILE A 250 0.80 7.36 24.03
C ILE A 250 1.80 7.76 22.94
N SER A 251 2.88 8.42 23.35
CA SER A 251 3.92 8.83 22.43
C SER A 251 4.87 7.67 22.17
N LEU A 252 5.45 7.62 20.98
CA LEU A 252 6.44 6.62 20.60
C LEU A 252 7.72 6.71 21.44
N ASP A 253 8.04 7.92 21.89
CA ASP A 253 9.20 8.18 22.75
C ASP A 253 9.03 7.58 24.16
N ASP A 254 7.81 7.31 24.62
CA ASP A 254 7.54 6.75 25.95
C ASP A 254 8.05 5.31 26.09
N PHE A 255 8.16 4.56 24.99
CA PHE A 255 8.57 3.15 25.00
C PHE A 255 9.78 2.82 24.13
N LEU A 256 10.09 3.61 23.09
CA LEU A 256 11.33 3.45 22.33
C LEU A 256 12.46 4.38 22.80
N GLY A 257 12.16 5.33 23.69
CA GLY A 257 13.07 6.40 24.05
C GLY A 257 13.23 7.44 22.95
N PRO A 258 13.91 8.56 23.24
CA PRO A 258 14.08 9.68 22.32
C PRO A 258 14.89 9.29 21.06
N ALA A 259 14.57 9.93 19.94
CA ALA A 259 15.05 9.54 18.61
C ALA A 259 16.57 9.58 18.46
N GLY A 260 17.22 10.44 19.24
CA GLY A 260 18.67 10.67 19.18
C GLY A 260 19.52 9.48 19.60
N ASN A 261 18.95 8.47 20.28
CA ASN A 261 19.70 7.30 20.75
C ASN A 261 19.65 6.12 19.78
N LEU A 262 18.84 6.20 18.73
CA LEU A 262 18.75 5.14 17.72
C LEU A 262 19.68 5.49 16.56
N PRO A 263 20.37 4.50 15.95
CA PRO A 263 21.20 4.71 14.77
C PRO A 263 20.29 5.09 13.59
N LEU A 264 19.95 6.37 13.51
CA LEU A 264 19.20 6.93 12.39
C LEU A 264 20.14 7.03 11.19
N SER A 265 19.78 6.37 10.10
CA SER A 265 20.36 6.68 8.80
C SER A 265 19.82 8.04 8.41
N GLN A 266 20.66 9.09 8.47
CA GLN A 266 20.29 10.47 8.17
C GLN A 266 20.09 10.72 6.66
N SER A 267 19.52 9.74 5.96
CA SER A 267 19.26 9.79 4.53
C SER A 267 17.98 10.56 4.26
N GLN A 268 18.10 11.53 3.34
CA GLN A 268 17.04 12.39 2.80
C GLN A 268 15.64 11.78 2.88
N SER A 269 14.70 12.55 3.42
CA SER A 269 13.29 12.20 3.60
C SER A 269 12.62 11.76 2.30
N PHE A 270 12.78 10.48 1.96
CA PHE A 270 12.11 9.86 0.84
C PHE A 270 10.70 9.48 1.29
N GLU A 271 9.70 10.23 0.84
CA GLU A 271 8.31 9.85 1.08
C GLU A 271 7.86 8.86 -0.02
N PRO A 272 7.61 7.58 0.32
CA PRO A 272 7.20 6.61 -0.69
C PRO A 272 5.82 6.95 -1.22
N ARG A 273 5.64 6.86 -2.55
CA ARG A 273 4.35 7.10 -3.24
C ARG A 273 3.16 6.31 -2.70
N SER A 274 3.39 5.28 -1.87
CA SER A 274 2.35 4.43 -1.30
C SER A 274 2.45 4.27 0.23
N ARG A 275 2.67 5.36 0.96
CA ARG A 275 2.56 5.45 2.43
C ARG A 275 1.43 4.61 3.04
N ARG A 276 0.22 4.73 2.49
CA ARG A 276 -0.96 3.98 2.95
C ARG A 276 -0.78 2.46 2.85
N ARG A 277 -0.11 1.98 1.79
CA ARG A 277 0.12 0.55 1.56
C ARG A 277 1.12 -0.01 2.57
N LEU A 278 2.17 0.75 2.90
CA LEU A 278 3.15 0.36 3.93
C LEU A 278 2.52 0.30 5.31
N ILE A 279 1.72 1.31 5.69
CA ILE A 279 0.98 1.32 6.96
C ILE A 279 0.06 0.10 7.04
N ILE A 280 -0.73 -0.17 6.00
CA ILE A 280 -1.62 -1.34 5.96
C ILE A 280 -0.84 -2.65 6.06
N SER A 281 0.32 -2.74 5.39
CA SER A 281 1.18 -3.93 5.44
C SER A 281 1.70 -4.17 6.85
N LEU A 282 2.25 -3.14 7.49
CA LEU A 282 2.78 -3.23 8.85
C LEU A 282 1.68 -3.59 9.85
N VAL A 283 0.54 -2.90 9.80
CA VAL A 283 -0.62 -3.18 10.67
C VAL A 283 -1.08 -4.62 10.51
N ARG A 284 -1.10 -5.16 9.28
CA ARG A 284 -1.51 -6.54 9.03
C ARG A 284 -0.48 -7.57 9.49
N ALA A 285 0.81 -7.23 9.43
CA ALA A 285 1.89 -8.10 9.86
C ALA A 285 2.00 -8.18 11.38
N THR A 286 1.85 -7.05 12.08
CA THR A 286 2.20 -6.94 13.51
C THR A 286 1.03 -6.60 14.44
N ASN A 287 -0.17 -6.36 13.90
CA ASN A 287 -1.37 -5.93 14.64
C ASN A 287 -1.21 -4.61 15.43
N VAL A 288 -0.18 -3.82 15.14
CA VAL A 288 0.02 -2.49 15.71
C VAL A 288 -1.09 -1.55 15.21
N SER A 289 -1.50 -0.60 16.04
CA SER A 289 -2.51 0.40 15.66
C SER A 289 -2.01 1.23 14.46
N PRO A 290 -2.90 1.65 13.53
CA PRO A 290 -2.48 2.40 12.34
C PRO A 290 -1.75 3.70 12.65
N GLY A 291 -2.08 4.37 13.77
CA GLY A 291 -1.41 5.58 14.22
C GLY A 291 0.05 5.32 14.60
N ILE A 292 0.30 4.31 15.43
CA ILE A 292 1.67 3.93 15.83
C ILE A 292 2.45 3.37 14.65
N ALA A 293 1.82 2.57 13.78
CA ALA A 293 2.47 2.05 12.57
C ALA A 293 2.94 3.19 11.64
N ALA A 294 2.14 4.25 11.49
CA ALA A 294 2.53 5.42 10.69
C ALA A 294 3.69 6.19 11.33
N GLN A 295 3.71 6.34 12.65
CA GLN A 295 4.78 7.02 13.38
C GLN A 295 6.10 6.20 13.36
N LEU A 296 6.03 4.88 13.52
CA LEU A 296 7.19 3.98 13.37
C LEU A 296 7.81 4.11 11.99
N LEU A 297 7.00 3.97 10.95
CA LEU A 297 7.47 4.11 9.57
C LEU A 297 8.06 5.49 9.32
N TRP A 298 7.44 6.56 9.82
CA TRP A 298 7.99 7.90 9.67
C TRP A 298 9.34 8.07 10.38
N ARG A 299 9.51 7.48 11.57
CA ARG A 299 10.73 7.57 12.36
C ARG A 299 11.92 6.79 11.77
N PHE A 300 11.64 5.71 11.04
CA PHE A 300 12.66 4.84 10.43
C PHE A 300 12.64 4.92 8.90
N ASP A 301 12.43 6.13 8.35
CA ASP A 301 12.51 6.44 6.92
C ASP A 301 11.75 5.45 6.02
N TRP A 302 10.55 5.08 6.44
CA TRP A 302 9.64 4.16 5.76
C TRP A 302 10.20 2.74 5.54
N ASN A 303 11.20 2.32 6.32
CA ASN A 303 11.75 0.98 6.24
C ASN A 303 10.82 -0.06 6.91
N LEU A 304 9.94 -0.65 6.09
CA LEU A 304 8.96 -1.64 6.55
C LEU A 304 9.61 -2.84 7.24
N ARG A 305 10.69 -3.39 6.67
CA ARG A 305 11.36 -4.58 7.21
C ARG A 305 11.93 -4.34 8.60
N PHE A 306 12.62 -3.22 8.76
CA PHE A 306 13.15 -2.83 10.06
C PHE A 306 12.03 -2.64 11.10
N CYS A 307 10.93 -1.98 10.71
CA CYS A 307 9.78 -1.80 11.61
C CYS A 307 9.12 -3.13 11.99
N GLU A 308 9.01 -4.08 11.06
CA GLU A 308 8.51 -5.43 11.36
C GLU A 308 9.40 -6.13 12.39
N ASP A 309 10.72 -6.19 12.14
CA ASP A 309 11.68 -6.84 13.05
C ASP A 309 11.72 -6.17 14.42
N LEU A 310 11.65 -4.83 14.47
CA LEU A 310 11.59 -4.09 15.73
C LEU A 310 10.35 -4.48 16.55
N VAL A 311 9.17 -4.54 15.91
CA VAL A 311 7.93 -4.91 16.60
C VAL A 311 7.96 -6.38 17.02
N TRP A 312 8.54 -7.28 16.23
CA TRP A 312 8.66 -8.69 16.62
C TRP A 312 9.62 -8.89 17.80
N ASN A 313 10.75 -8.19 17.81
CA ASN A 313 11.77 -8.35 18.84
C ASN A 313 11.42 -7.60 20.15
N GLN A 314 10.85 -6.39 20.03
CA GLN A 314 10.59 -5.51 21.18
C GLN A 314 9.11 -5.34 21.50
N GLY A 315 8.19 -5.76 20.63
CA GLY A 315 6.75 -5.63 20.87
C GLY A 315 6.26 -6.35 22.12
N SER A 316 7.09 -7.25 22.69
CA SER A 316 6.88 -7.90 23.98
C SER A 316 7.03 -6.94 25.19
N THR A 317 7.72 -5.82 25.05
CA THR A 317 7.84 -4.82 26.14
C THR A 317 6.85 -3.67 25.98
N TRP A 318 6.18 -3.58 24.84
CA TRP A 318 5.29 -2.46 24.54
C TRP A 318 3.92 -2.59 25.23
N PRO A 319 3.29 -1.46 25.61
CA PRO A 319 1.97 -1.46 26.23
C PRO A 319 0.89 -1.98 25.27
N SER A 320 -0.12 -2.66 25.81
CA SER A 320 -1.18 -3.33 25.04
C SER A 320 -2.02 -2.38 24.17
N SER A 321 -2.13 -1.12 24.58
CA SER A 321 -2.78 -0.02 23.86
C SER A 321 -2.13 0.33 22.51
N VAL A 322 -0.88 -0.11 22.27
CA VAL A 322 -0.21 0.04 20.98
C VAL A 322 -0.83 -0.88 19.92
N PHE A 323 -1.47 -1.98 20.34
CA PHE A 323 -2.04 -3.00 19.45
C PHE A 323 -3.55 -2.82 19.28
N LYS A 324 -4.06 -3.14 18.09
CA LYS A 324 -5.37 -2.64 17.65
C LYS A 324 -6.58 -3.19 18.41
N ASP A 325 -6.47 -4.32 19.12
CA ASP A 325 -7.64 -4.99 19.73
C ASP A 325 -7.27 -5.85 20.96
N GLY A 326 -6.23 -5.48 21.71
CA GLY A 326 -5.73 -6.33 22.81
C GLY A 326 -5.26 -7.72 22.34
N GLY A 327 -5.07 -7.90 21.02
CA GLY A 327 -4.59 -9.11 20.39
C GLY A 327 -3.17 -9.40 20.84
N LEU A 328 -3.05 -10.09 21.97
CA LEU A 328 -1.77 -10.50 22.52
C LEU A 328 -1.17 -11.61 21.65
N ARG A 329 0.05 -11.33 21.17
CA ARG A 329 1.25 -12.18 21.19
C ARG A 329 1.01 -13.68 21.11
N ARG A 330 1.22 -14.23 19.92
CA ARG A 330 1.79 -15.58 19.85
C ARG A 330 3.21 -15.46 20.41
N VAL A 331 3.38 -15.86 21.67
CA VAL A 331 4.68 -16.32 22.17
C VAL A 331 4.94 -17.69 21.54
#